data_AF-A0AAW2H6I4-F1
#
_entry.id   AF-A0AAW2H6I4-F1
#
_cell.length_a   1.000
_cell.length_b   1.000
_cell.length_c   1.000
_cell.angle_alpha   90.00
_cell.angle_beta   90.00
_cell.angle_gamma   90.00
#
_symmetry.space_group_name_H-M   'P 1'
#
loop_
_entity.id
_entity.type
_entity.pdbx_description
1 polymer ?
#
loop_
_entity_poly.entity_id
_entity_poly.type
_entity_poly.pdbx_seq_one_letter_code
_entity_poly.pdbx_strand_id
1 'polypeptide(L)'
;MRYTGGGHKRKYRVIDFKRNKFNVEATVKSVEYDPNRTAFIALLEYTDGEKRYIVAPNGIKVGYKVVSGENVAPEIGNVMKLKYIPLGTVISCIELHPGQGAILARSAGSSAQLTSRDGKYAIIKLPSGESRMILVECMAMVGSISNVDHQLVVSGKAGRVRWLGRRPRTRAVVMNPVDHPMGGGEGRSSGGHPRSRNVTITTARPGFIIGKGGQEVDKLKEELKKITKKDIQINIFEIKRPELDVVLVAESIAKQIENRISYRRAIKMAMTSTMRMGAEGIKVQVSDIDYHWDEAHTTYGRLGIKVWIMKGRNDRERKPRDKK
;
A
#
# COMPACT_ATOMS: atom_id res chain seq x y z
N MET A 1 -3.58 1.42 3.76
CA MET A 1 -4.56 1.29 2.66
C MET A 1 -5.96 1.47 3.23
N ARG A 2 -6.79 2.41 2.71
CA ARG A 2 -8.16 2.64 3.22
C ARG A 2 -9.17 1.77 2.46
N TYR A 3 -10.35 1.59 3.04
CA TYR A 3 -11.52 0.93 2.43
C TYR A 3 -11.42 -0.59 2.26
N THR A 4 -10.50 -1.25 2.98
CA THR A 4 -10.40 -2.71 3.07
C THR A 4 -10.87 -3.19 4.45
N GLY A 5 -11.56 -4.32 4.51
CA GLY A 5 -11.97 -4.98 5.76
C GLY A 5 -13.39 -5.55 5.74
N GLY A 6 -13.67 -6.45 6.69
CA GLY A 6 -15.00 -7.04 6.91
C GLY A 6 -15.47 -8.02 5.82
N GLY A 7 -14.54 -8.64 5.08
CA GLY A 7 -14.86 -9.68 4.09
C GLY A 7 -14.97 -11.07 4.70
N HIS A 8 -15.51 -12.02 3.94
CA HIS A 8 -15.57 -13.42 4.38
C HIS A 8 -14.16 -13.99 4.57
N LYS A 9 -13.95 -14.81 5.61
CA LYS A 9 -12.67 -15.47 5.89
C LYS A 9 -12.25 -16.35 4.70
N ARG A 10 -10.97 -16.32 4.33
CA ARG A 10 -10.41 -17.08 3.21
C ARG A 10 -9.23 -17.91 3.69
N LYS A 11 -9.02 -19.07 3.07
CA LYS A 11 -7.81 -19.88 3.21
C LYS A 11 -6.92 -19.62 2.01
N TYR A 12 -5.62 -19.53 2.24
CA TYR A 12 -4.65 -19.35 1.18
C TYR A 12 -4.33 -20.71 0.53
N ARG A 13 -4.31 -20.74 -0.80
CA ARG A 13 -3.85 -21.90 -1.58
C ARG A 13 -2.49 -21.56 -2.16
N VAL A 14 -1.50 -22.41 -1.87
CA VAL A 14 -0.12 -22.24 -2.34
C VAL A 14 -0.08 -22.55 -3.83
N ILE A 15 0.31 -21.55 -4.63
CA ILE A 15 0.39 -21.66 -6.09
C ILE A 15 1.85 -21.70 -6.50
N ASP A 16 2.16 -22.63 -7.38
CA ASP A 16 3.48 -22.72 -8.01
C ASP A 16 3.56 -21.72 -9.16
N PHE A 17 4.15 -20.56 -8.88
CA PHE A 17 4.51 -19.56 -9.89
C PHE A 17 5.91 -19.76 -10.49
N LYS A 18 6.72 -20.67 -9.94
CA LYS A 18 8.10 -20.91 -10.38
C LYS A 18 8.18 -22.02 -11.42
N ARG A 19 7.33 -23.04 -11.32
CA ARG A 19 7.29 -24.23 -12.18
C ARG A 19 8.69 -24.80 -12.44
N ASN A 20 9.42 -25.03 -11.35
CA ASN A 20 10.81 -25.47 -11.35
C ASN A 20 11.01 -26.97 -11.64
N LYS A 21 9.94 -27.73 -11.91
CA LYS A 21 10.03 -29.12 -12.38
C LYS A 21 10.13 -29.14 -13.90
N PHE A 22 11.35 -29.26 -14.40
CA PHE A 22 11.63 -29.28 -15.83
C PHE A 22 11.52 -30.69 -16.40
N ASN A 23 10.89 -30.81 -17.57
CA ASN A 23 10.69 -32.04 -18.35
C ASN A 23 9.93 -33.16 -17.61
N VAL A 24 9.17 -32.82 -16.56
CA VAL A 24 8.28 -33.75 -15.87
C VAL A 24 6.84 -33.45 -16.28
N GLU A 25 6.17 -34.46 -16.84
CA GLU A 25 4.75 -34.34 -17.19
C GLU A 25 3.88 -34.25 -15.93
N ALA A 26 2.88 -33.38 -15.97
CA ALA A 26 1.87 -33.29 -14.92
C ALA A 26 0.48 -33.40 -15.53
N THR A 27 -0.38 -34.22 -14.92
CA THR A 27 -1.76 -34.41 -15.34
C THR A 27 -2.67 -33.47 -14.55
N VAL A 28 -3.56 -32.77 -15.24
CA VAL A 28 -4.58 -31.91 -14.61
C VAL A 28 -5.65 -32.78 -13.95
N LYS A 29 -5.74 -32.75 -12.62
CA LYS A 29 -6.71 -33.53 -11.84
C LYS A 29 -8.04 -32.82 -11.64
N SER A 30 -8.00 -31.53 -11.35
CA SER A 30 -9.19 -30.71 -11.11
C SER A 30 -8.93 -29.26 -11.50
N VAL A 31 -10.01 -28.56 -11.86
CA VAL A 31 -10.02 -27.09 -11.99
C VAL A 31 -10.95 -26.55 -10.93
N GLU A 32 -10.42 -25.69 -10.07
CA GLU A 32 -11.09 -25.24 -8.85
C GLU A 32 -11.16 -23.71 -8.76
N TYR A 33 -12.17 -23.25 -8.03
CA TYR A 33 -12.29 -21.85 -7.63
C TYR A 33 -11.30 -21.48 -6.52
N ASP A 34 -10.62 -20.34 -6.66
CA ASP A 34 -9.82 -19.75 -5.58
C ASP A 34 -10.34 -18.36 -5.17
N PRO A 35 -10.61 -18.13 -3.87
CA PRO A 35 -11.11 -16.85 -3.40
C PRO A 35 -10.04 -15.74 -3.30
N ASN A 36 -8.76 -16.05 -3.50
CA ASN A 36 -7.66 -15.08 -3.35
C ASN A 36 -7.22 -14.45 -4.68
N ARG A 37 -7.74 -14.93 -5.81
CA ARG A 37 -7.47 -14.41 -7.15
C ARG A 37 -8.72 -14.42 -8.02
N THR A 38 -8.62 -13.82 -9.19
CA THR A 38 -9.75 -13.77 -10.15
C THR A 38 -9.78 -15.00 -11.05
N ALA A 39 -8.62 -15.59 -11.36
CA ALA A 39 -8.49 -16.76 -12.22
C ALA A 39 -8.84 -18.07 -11.49
N PHE A 40 -9.19 -19.11 -12.24
CA PHE A 40 -9.27 -20.47 -11.69
C PHE A 40 -7.88 -21.05 -11.46
N ILE A 41 -7.81 -22.10 -10.64
CA ILE A 41 -6.58 -22.86 -10.43
C ILE A 41 -6.76 -24.29 -10.89
N ALA A 42 -5.69 -24.87 -11.41
CA ALA A 42 -5.64 -26.28 -11.77
C ALA A 42 -4.78 -27.03 -10.75
N LEU A 43 -5.29 -28.14 -10.23
CA LEU A 43 -4.50 -29.09 -9.46
C LEU A 43 -3.77 -30.00 -10.45
N LEU A 44 -2.44 -29.99 -10.39
CA LEU A 44 -1.58 -30.87 -11.15
C LEU A 44 -1.10 -32.01 -10.26
N GLU A 45 -1.06 -33.21 -10.83
CA GLU A 45 -0.36 -34.37 -10.28
C GLU A 45 0.78 -34.72 -11.22
N TYR A 46 2.01 -34.54 -10.75
CA TYR A 46 3.23 -34.91 -11.48
C TYR A 46 3.40 -36.44 -11.48
N THR A 47 4.17 -36.96 -12.42
CA THR A 47 4.48 -38.40 -12.49
C THR A 47 5.20 -38.95 -11.25
N ASP A 48 5.86 -38.08 -10.48
CA ASP A 48 6.48 -38.42 -9.18
C ASP A 48 5.51 -38.43 -7.99
N GLY A 49 4.21 -38.18 -8.24
CA GLY A 49 3.16 -38.18 -7.22
C GLY A 49 3.02 -36.85 -6.46
N GLU A 50 3.88 -35.85 -6.70
CA GLU A 50 3.72 -34.54 -6.08
C GLU A 50 2.53 -33.80 -6.69
N LYS A 51 1.79 -33.08 -5.84
CA LYS A 51 0.65 -32.27 -6.25
C LYS A 51 0.94 -30.80 -6.08
N ARG A 52 0.67 -30.01 -7.12
CA ARG A 52 0.82 -28.55 -7.08
C ARG A 52 -0.35 -27.85 -7.72
N TYR A 53 -0.68 -26.68 -7.21
CA TYR A 53 -1.65 -25.81 -7.86
C TYR A 53 -0.93 -24.83 -8.79
N ILE A 54 -1.46 -24.66 -10.00
CA ILE A 54 -1.07 -23.60 -10.93
C ILE A 54 -2.26 -22.70 -11.24
N VAL A 55 -2.00 -21.52 -11.80
CA VAL A 55 -3.06 -20.73 -12.43
C VAL A 55 -3.53 -21.46 -13.69
N ALA A 56 -4.85 -21.68 -13.80
CA ALA A 56 -5.41 -22.41 -14.94
C ALA A 56 -5.38 -21.52 -16.20
N PRO A 57 -4.77 -21.99 -17.31
CA PRO A 57 -4.89 -21.34 -18.60
C PRO A 57 -6.29 -21.54 -19.17
N ASN A 58 -6.68 -20.68 -20.10
CA ASN A 58 -7.97 -20.74 -20.75
C ASN A 58 -8.07 -21.99 -21.63
N GLY A 59 -9.17 -22.74 -21.53
CA GLY A 59 -9.38 -23.97 -22.30
C GLY A 59 -8.75 -25.24 -21.71
N ILE A 60 -8.10 -25.17 -20.54
CA ILE A 60 -7.57 -26.37 -19.89
C ILE A 60 -8.70 -27.30 -19.41
N LYS A 61 -8.58 -28.59 -19.71
CA LYS A 61 -9.54 -29.63 -19.31
C LYS A 61 -8.89 -30.60 -18.33
N VAL A 62 -9.71 -31.25 -17.51
CA VAL A 62 -9.26 -32.34 -16.64
C VAL A 62 -8.75 -33.50 -17.50
N GLY A 63 -7.63 -34.10 -17.10
CA GLY A 63 -6.93 -35.14 -17.85
C GLY A 63 -5.89 -34.63 -18.85
N TYR A 64 -5.82 -33.31 -19.10
CA TYR A 64 -4.79 -32.74 -19.97
C TYR A 64 -3.40 -32.85 -19.33
N LYS A 65 -2.39 -33.06 -20.15
CA LYS A 65 -0.99 -33.12 -19.71
C LYS A 65 -0.33 -31.77 -19.95
N VAL A 66 0.42 -31.29 -18.96
CA VAL A 66 1.20 -30.05 -19.06
C VAL A 66 2.64 -30.34 -18.69
N VAL A 67 3.55 -29.66 -19.39
CA VAL A 67 5.00 -29.81 -19.20
C VAL A 67 5.62 -28.42 -19.03
N SER A 68 6.57 -28.31 -18.12
CA SER A 68 7.47 -27.16 -17.99
C SER A 68 8.87 -27.58 -18.41
N GLY A 69 9.58 -26.78 -19.19
CA GLY A 69 10.91 -27.12 -19.70
C GLY A 69 11.53 -25.94 -20.44
N GLU A 70 12.76 -26.05 -20.91
CA GLU A 70 13.36 -24.97 -21.70
C GLU A 70 12.76 -24.90 -23.11
N ASN A 71 12.70 -26.07 -23.76
CA ASN A 71 12.19 -26.25 -25.11
C ASN A 71 11.09 -27.33 -25.10
N VAL A 72 9.84 -26.89 -24.99
CA VAL A 72 8.63 -27.73 -24.94
C VAL A 72 7.72 -27.34 -26.11
N ALA A 73 6.85 -28.25 -26.56
CA ALA A 73 5.83 -27.91 -27.55
C ALA A 73 4.98 -26.72 -27.06
N PRO A 74 4.71 -25.71 -27.92
CA PRO A 74 3.98 -24.50 -27.57
C PRO A 74 2.46 -24.74 -27.50
N GLU A 75 2.06 -25.70 -26.66
CA GLU A 75 0.67 -26.03 -26.36
C GLU A 75 0.17 -25.23 -25.16
N ILE A 76 -1.15 -25.09 -25.04
CA ILE A 76 -1.79 -24.32 -23.98
C ILE A 76 -1.47 -24.93 -22.61
N GLY A 77 -0.90 -24.11 -21.72
CA GLY A 77 -0.53 -24.52 -20.36
C GLY A 77 0.88 -25.06 -20.21
N ASN A 78 1.62 -25.28 -21.29
CA ASN A 78 3.05 -25.53 -21.23
C ASN A 78 3.80 -24.24 -20.88
N VAL A 79 4.92 -24.41 -20.18
CA VAL A 79 5.79 -23.30 -19.78
C VAL A 79 7.18 -23.52 -20.35
N MET A 80 7.69 -22.48 -20.99
CA MET A 80 9.00 -22.53 -21.63
C MET A 80 9.67 -21.15 -21.63
N LYS A 81 10.97 -21.12 -21.94
CA LYS A 81 11.73 -19.86 -21.99
C LYS A 81 11.29 -19.01 -23.19
N LEU A 82 11.27 -17.69 -23.02
CA LEU A 82 10.92 -16.74 -24.08
C LEU A 82 11.78 -16.89 -25.34
N LYS A 83 13.01 -17.41 -25.21
CA LYS A 83 13.92 -17.79 -26.30
C LYS A 83 13.34 -18.83 -27.27
N TYR A 84 12.47 -19.73 -26.82
CA TYR A 84 11.94 -20.82 -27.64
C TYR A 84 10.48 -20.61 -28.07
N ILE A 85 9.76 -19.71 -27.43
CA ILE A 85 8.33 -19.42 -27.72
C ILE A 85 8.13 -18.75 -29.08
N PRO A 86 7.39 -19.32 -30.06
CA PRO A 86 7.21 -18.70 -31.37
C PRO A 86 6.73 -17.24 -31.30
N LEU A 87 7.24 -16.38 -32.18
CA LEU A 87 6.83 -14.97 -32.23
C LEU A 87 5.34 -14.86 -32.54
N GLY A 88 4.69 -13.83 -32.02
CA GLY A 88 3.26 -13.58 -32.19
C GLY A 88 2.36 -14.42 -31.26
N THR A 89 2.90 -15.41 -30.53
CA THR A 89 2.13 -16.23 -29.61
C THR A 89 1.61 -15.44 -28.41
N VAL A 90 0.45 -15.88 -27.93
CA VAL A 90 -0.20 -15.36 -26.73
C VAL A 90 0.37 -16.10 -25.51
N ILE A 91 0.91 -15.34 -24.57
CA ILE A 91 1.57 -15.84 -23.38
C ILE A 91 0.98 -15.21 -22.10
N SER A 92 1.13 -15.88 -20.97
CA SER A 92 0.71 -15.40 -19.65
C SER A 92 1.68 -15.88 -18.57
N CYS A 93 1.50 -15.42 -17.33
CA CYS A 93 2.36 -15.79 -16.20
C CYS A 93 3.85 -15.60 -16.49
N ILE A 94 4.23 -14.39 -16.93
CA ILE A 94 5.61 -14.09 -17.37
C ILE A 94 6.46 -13.70 -16.16
N GLU A 95 7.68 -14.22 -16.10
CA GLU A 95 8.71 -13.81 -15.14
C GLU A 95 9.33 -12.45 -15.51
N LEU A 96 9.61 -11.61 -14.51
CA LEU A 96 10.33 -10.36 -14.74
C LEU A 96 11.85 -10.57 -14.77
N HIS A 97 12.34 -11.41 -13.86
CA HIS A 97 13.72 -11.86 -13.79
C HIS A 97 13.76 -13.40 -13.80
N PRO A 98 14.77 -14.03 -14.43
CA PRO A 98 14.85 -15.47 -14.53
C PRO A 98 14.79 -16.14 -13.15
N GLY A 99 13.86 -17.08 -12.96
CA GLY A 99 13.73 -17.87 -11.73
C GLY A 99 13.07 -17.14 -10.54
N GLN A 100 12.64 -15.89 -10.71
CA GLN A 100 11.88 -15.15 -9.70
C GLN A 100 10.44 -15.69 -9.54
N GLY A 101 9.93 -16.40 -10.56
CA GLY A 101 8.55 -16.80 -10.68
C GLY A 101 7.68 -15.75 -11.38
N ALA A 102 6.51 -16.19 -11.84
CA ALA A 102 5.59 -15.39 -12.63
C ALA A 102 5.08 -14.15 -11.86
N ILE A 103 5.20 -12.97 -12.50
CA ILE A 103 4.77 -11.68 -11.94
C ILE A 103 3.71 -11.04 -12.84
N LEU A 104 3.92 -11.08 -14.15
CA LEU A 104 3.13 -10.35 -15.15
C LEU A 104 2.02 -11.24 -15.74
N ALA A 105 0.92 -10.61 -16.15
CA ALA A 105 -0.25 -11.26 -16.76
C ALA A 105 -0.72 -12.49 -15.96
N ARG A 106 -1.20 -12.28 -14.72
CA ARG A 106 -1.67 -13.33 -13.79
C ARG A 106 -3.17 -13.28 -13.48
N SER A 107 -3.86 -12.22 -13.88
CA SER A 107 -5.29 -12.04 -13.60
C SER A 107 -6.15 -12.82 -14.61
N ALA A 108 -7.38 -13.12 -14.21
CA ALA A 108 -8.40 -13.68 -15.10
C ALA A 108 -8.45 -12.95 -16.45
N GLY A 109 -8.47 -13.70 -17.54
CA GLY A 109 -8.50 -13.18 -18.92
C GLY A 109 -7.28 -12.38 -19.37
N SER A 110 -6.25 -12.18 -18.52
CA SER A 110 -5.05 -11.45 -18.93
C SER A 110 -4.14 -12.32 -19.80
N SER A 111 -3.55 -11.68 -20.80
CA SER A 111 -2.55 -12.25 -21.68
C SER A 111 -1.64 -11.14 -22.21
N ALA A 112 -0.45 -11.53 -22.61
CA ALA A 112 0.52 -10.70 -23.28
C ALA A 112 0.90 -11.36 -24.61
N GLN A 113 1.48 -10.58 -25.51
CA GLN A 113 1.91 -11.08 -26.81
C GLN A 113 3.42 -10.91 -26.97
N LEU A 114 4.10 -11.95 -27.43
CA LEU A 114 5.51 -11.86 -27.79
C LEU A 114 5.65 -11.23 -29.17
N THR A 115 6.12 -9.99 -29.24
CA THR A 115 6.19 -9.23 -30.50
C THR A 115 7.45 -9.57 -31.29
N SER A 116 8.61 -9.43 -30.65
CA SER A 116 9.91 -9.63 -31.28
C SER A 116 10.96 -10.06 -30.25
N ARG A 117 12.12 -10.46 -30.73
CA ARG A 117 13.30 -10.74 -29.92
C ARG A 117 14.47 -9.93 -30.46
N ASP A 118 15.12 -9.20 -29.58
CA ASP A 118 16.28 -8.37 -29.89
C ASP A 118 17.44 -8.77 -28.96
N GLY A 119 18.37 -9.55 -29.52
CA GLY A 119 19.52 -10.08 -28.80
C GLY A 119 19.15 -10.81 -27.50
N LYS A 120 19.47 -10.19 -26.36
CA LYS A 120 19.23 -10.74 -25.01
C LYS A 120 17.81 -10.49 -24.48
N TYR A 121 17.02 -9.67 -25.16
CA TYR A 121 15.70 -9.25 -24.73
C TYR A 121 14.60 -9.73 -25.69
N ALA A 122 13.45 -10.04 -25.12
CA ALA A 122 12.18 -10.25 -25.79
C ALA A 122 11.30 -9.01 -25.57
N ILE A 123 10.72 -8.50 -26.65
CA ILE A 123 9.76 -7.39 -26.58
C ILE A 123 8.36 -7.99 -26.44
N ILE A 124 7.73 -7.71 -25.30
CA ILE A 124 6.41 -8.24 -24.97
C ILE A 124 5.43 -7.10 -24.83
N LYS A 125 4.29 -7.21 -25.51
CA LYS A 125 3.15 -6.31 -25.36
C LYS A 125 2.30 -6.77 -24.18
N LEU A 126 2.27 -5.98 -23.11
CA LEU A 126 1.56 -6.28 -21.87
C LEU A 126 0.04 -6.01 -22.00
N PRO A 127 -0.78 -6.55 -21.07
CA PRO A 127 -2.23 -6.27 -21.03
C PRO A 127 -2.59 -4.78 -20.93
N SER A 128 -1.69 -3.95 -20.41
CA SER A 128 -1.84 -2.49 -20.33
C SER A 128 -1.68 -1.78 -21.68
N GLY A 129 -1.20 -2.48 -22.72
CA GLY A 129 -0.78 -1.89 -23.99
C GLY A 129 0.69 -1.45 -24.01
N GLU A 130 1.38 -1.46 -22.86
CA GLU A 130 2.80 -1.14 -22.74
C GLU A 130 3.66 -2.23 -23.41
N SER A 131 4.59 -1.82 -24.27
CA SER A 131 5.65 -2.71 -24.78
C SER A 131 6.85 -2.66 -23.84
N ARG A 132 7.29 -3.82 -23.36
CA ARG A 132 8.38 -3.93 -22.40
C ARG A 132 9.40 -4.97 -22.82
N MET A 133 10.67 -4.65 -22.61
CA MET A 133 11.80 -5.56 -22.80
C MET A 133 11.99 -6.45 -21.57
N ILE A 134 12.05 -7.77 -21.78
CA ILE A 134 12.25 -8.79 -20.74
C ILE A 134 13.35 -9.74 -21.21
N LEU A 135 14.18 -10.29 -20.31
CA LEU A 135 15.24 -11.22 -20.70
C LEU A 135 14.69 -12.47 -21.38
N VAL A 136 15.33 -12.94 -22.46
CA VAL A 136 14.91 -14.15 -23.19
C VAL A 136 14.96 -15.44 -22.36
N GLU A 137 15.73 -15.43 -21.27
CA GLU A 137 15.85 -16.55 -20.31
C GLU A 137 14.67 -16.65 -19.33
N CYS A 138 13.81 -15.62 -19.24
CA CYS A 138 12.61 -15.66 -18.42
C CYS A 138 11.61 -16.70 -18.95
N MET A 139 10.87 -17.34 -18.05
CA MET A 139 9.80 -18.26 -18.42
C MET A 139 8.46 -17.58 -18.61
N ALA A 140 7.64 -18.15 -19.50
CA ALA A 140 6.26 -17.77 -19.69
C ALA A 140 5.40 -19.01 -20.00
N MET A 141 4.11 -18.93 -19.65
CA MET A 141 3.11 -19.93 -19.99
C MET A 141 2.48 -19.59 -21.34
N VAL A 142 2.30 -20.60 -22.19
CA VAL A 142 1.58 -20.42 -23.45
C VAL A 142 0.07 -20.43 -23.20
N GLY A 143 -0.63 -19.48 -23.80
CA GLY A 143 -2.07 -19.28 -23.66
C GLY A 143 -2.45 -18.13 -22.72
N SER A 144 -3.72 -17.74 -22.77
CA SER A 144 -4.32 -16.75 -21.87
C SER A 144 -4.79 -17.39 -20.57
N ILE A 145 -5.13 -16.57 -19.58
CA ILE A 145 -5.61 -17.06 -18.28
C ILE A 145 -7.12 -17.31 -18.30
N SER A 146 -7.55 -18.35 -17.59
CA SER A 146 -8.96 -18.72 -17.39
C SER A 146 -9.84 -17.60 -16.83
N ASN A 147 -11.15 -17.84 -16.86
CA ASN A 147 -12.20 -16.95 -16.34
C ASN A 147 -12.28 -15.59 -17.07
N VAL A 148 -12.29 -15.61 -18.41
CA VAL A 148 -12.35 -14.41 -19.26
C VAL A 148 -13.60 -13.56 -18.97
N ASP A 149 -14.71 -14.21 -18.62
CA ASP A 149 -15.99 -13.55 -18.33
C ASP A 149 -16.04 -12.87 -16.95
N HIS A 150 -14.95 -12.89 -16.17
CA HIS A 150 -14.90 -12.26 -14.86
C HIS A 150 -15.27 -10.76 -14.91
N GLN A 151 -14.96 -10.09 -16.02
CA GLN A 151 -15.31 -8.68 -16.23
C GLN A 151 -16.81 -8.43 -16.42
N LEU A 152 -17.57 -9.43 -16.84
CA LEU A 152 -19.01 -9.34 -17.08
C LEU A 152 -19.83 -9.51 -15.79
N VAL A 153 -19.17 -9.85 -14.67
CA VAL A 153 -19.84 -10.12 -13.39
C VAL A 153 -20.35 -8.83 -12.74
N VAL A 154 -21.67 -8.67 -12.70
CA VAL A 154 -22.33 -7.55 -12.01
C VAL A 154 -22.57 -7.89 -10.53
N SER A 155 -22.20 -6.98 -9.62
CA SER A 155 -22.35 -7.23 -8.18
C SER A 155 -23.80 -7.20 -7.69
N GLY A 156 -24.67 -6.41 -8.33
CA GLY A 156 -26.12 -6.34 -8.08
C GLY A 156 -26.55 -5.68 -6.76
N LYS A 157 -25.75 -5.83 -5.68
CA LYS A 157 -26.05 -5.27 -4.36
C LYS A 157 -24.79 -4.83 -3.61
N ALA A 158 -24.94 -3.84 -2.73
CA ALA A 158 -23.84 -3.35 -1.90
C ALA A 158 -23.25 -4.42 -0.97
N GLY A 159 -24.07 -5.36 -0.48
CA GLY A 159 -23.64 -6.45 0.39
C GLY A 159 -22.59 -7.37 -0.24
N ARG A 160 -22.66 -7.61 -1.56
CA ARG A 160 -21.67 -8.45 -2.26
C ARG A 160 -20.28 -7.81 -2.24
N VAL A 161 -20.21 -6.49 -2.37
CA VAL A 161 -18.96 -5.72 -2.26
C VAL A 161 -18.38 -5.83 -0.85
N ARG A 162 -19.23 -5.86 0.18
CA ARG A 162 -18.82 -6.09 1.57
C ARG A 162 -18.23 -7.50 1.76
N TRP A 163 -18.86 -8.54 1.21
CA TRP A 163 -18.34 -9.91 1.27
C TRP A 163 -16.95 -10.05 0.63
N LEU A 164 -16.67 -9.26 -0.42
CA LEU A 164 -15.36 -9.18 -1.05
C LEU A 164 -14.29 -8.48 -0.19
N GLY A 165 -14.66 -7.92 0.96
CA GLY A 165 -13.76 -7.21 1.87
C GLY A 165 -13.52 -5.75 1.52
N ARG A 166 -14.39 -5.15 0.71
CA ARG A 166 -14.34 -3.72 0.36
C ARG A 166 -15.35 -2.95 1.19
N ARG A 167 -14.87 -1.95 1.94
CA ARG A 167 -15.68 -1.03 2.74
C ARG A 167 -16.13 0.17 1.88
N PRO A 168 -17.24 0.84 2.23
CA PRO A 168 -17.72 2.00 1.47
C PRO A 168 -16.67 3.11 1.43
N ARG A 169 -16.60 3.80 0.29
CA ARG A 169 -15.75 4.98 0.09
C ARG A 169 -16.60 6.23 0.14
N THR A 170 -16.37 7.06 1.14
CA THR A 170 -16.95 8.41 1.20
C THR A 170 -16.31 9.31 0.14
N ARG A 171 -17.13 10.04 -0.62
CA ARG A 171 -16.65 11.01 -1.62
C ARG A 171 -15.96 12.19 -0.93
N ALA A 172 -14.90 12.68 -1.55
CA ALA A 172 -14.09 13.79 -1.01
C ALA A 172 -14.89 15.10 -0.84
N VAL A 173 -15.74 15.42 -1.82
CA VAL A 173 -16.55 16.66 -1.85
C VAL A 173 -17.62 16.75 -0.76
N VAL A 174 -17.93 15.64 -0.09
CA VAL A 174 -18.92 15.59 1.00
C VAL A 174 -18.23 15.72 2.37
N MET A 175 -16.90 15.77 2.40
CA MET A 175 -16.14 15.90 3.64
C MET A 175 -16.03 17.38 4.04
N ASN A 176 -15.65 17.64 5.29
CA ASN A 176 -15.34 19.00 5.73
C ASN A 176 -13.99 19.47 5.14
N PRO A 177 -13.73 20.79 5.05
CA PRO A 177 -12.44 21.32 4.58
C PRO A 177 -11.21 20.77 5.31
N VAL A 178 -11.37 20.41 6.60
CA VAL A 178 -10.30 19.82 7.43
C VAL A 178 -9.94 18.39 7.00
N ASP A 179 -10.89 17.64 6.45
CA ASP A 179 -10.75 16.22 6.13
C ASP A 179 -10.23 15.96 4.70
N HIS A 180 -10.55 16.88 3.78
CA HIS A 180 -10.14 16.80 2.39
C HIS A 180 -10.02 18.19 1.74
N PRO A 181 -9.03 18.42 0.86
CA PRO A 181 -8.88 19.69 0.12
C PRO A 181 -10.00 20.05 -0.86
N MET A 182 -10.96 19.14 -1.03
CA MET A 182 -12.13 19.31 -1.89
C MET A 182 -13.41 19.40 -1.05
N GLY A 183 -13.27 19.36 0.28
CA GLY A 183 -14.38 19.37 1.22
C GLY A 183 -14.86 20.78 1.54
N GLY A 184 -16.11 20.88 1.97
CA GLY A 184 -16.79 22.12 2.32
C GLY A 184 -17.49 22.85 1.17
N GLY A 185 -17.81 24.12 1.43
CA GLY A 185 -18.77 24.90 0.65
C GLY A 185 -20.19 24.77 1.22
N GLU A 186 -20.99 25.81 1.06
CA GLU A 186 -22.41 25.76 1.38
C GLU A 186 -23.15 25.04 0.25
N GLY A 187 -24.02 24.08 0.62
CA GLY A 187 -24.71 23.24 -0.36
C GLY A 187 -23.78 22.25 -1.08
N ARG A 188 -24.13 21.88 -2.31
CA ARG A 188 -23.31 20.97 -3.13
C ARG A 188 -22.27 21.76 -3.91
N SER A 189 -20.99 21.49 -3.65
CA SER A 189 -19.86 22.08 -4.36
C SER A 189 -19.14 21.03 -5.24
N SER A 190 -18.48 21.49 -6.30
CA SER A 190 -17.67 20.63 -7.18
C SER A 190 -16.30 20.29 -6.59
N GLY A 191 -15.86 21.03 -5.56
CA GLY A 191 -14.55 20.88 -4.93
C GLY A 191 -13.37 21.46 -5.74
N GLY A 192 -13.65 22.18 -6.84
CA GLY A 192 -12.64 22.82 -7.70
C GLY A 192 -11.78 21.80 -8.46
N HIS A 193 -10.50 22.13 -8.69
CA HIS A 193 -9.56 21.21 -9.33
C HIS A 193 -9.37 19.94 -8.47
N PRO A 194 -9.53 18.74 -9.05
CA PRO A 194 -9.40 17.49 -8.31
C PRO A 194 -8.03 17.35 -7.67
N ARG A 195 -8.00 17.24 -6.34
CA ARG A 195 -6.78 17.06 -5.56
C ARG A 195 -6.83 15.74 -4.78
N SER A 196 -5.66 15.15 -4.55
CA SER A 196 -5.51 14.10 -3.55
C SER A 196 -5.46 14.74 -2.14
N ARG A 197 -5.47 13.92 -1.09
CA ARG A 197 -5.43 14.42 0.29
C ARG A 197 -4.13 15.17 0.58
N ASN A 198 -4.24 16.18 1.43
CA ASN A 198 -3.09 16.89 1.99
C ASN A 198 -2.52 16.10 3.16
N VAL A 199 -1.20 16.12 3.29
CA VAL A 199 -0.49 15.78 4.52
C VAL A 199 -0.12 17.09 5.19
N THR A 200 -0.61 17.29 6.41
CA THR A 200 -0.33 18.48 7.20
C THR A 200 0.75 18.14 8.22
N ILE A 201 1.90 18.81 8.12
CA ILE A 201 3.02 18.67 9.05
C ILE A 201 3.03 19.90 9.94
N THR A 202 2.90 19.69 11.24
CA THR A 202 2.93 20.76 12.23
C THR A 202 4.28 20.71 12.94
N THR A 203 5.05 21.79 12.89
CA THR A 203 6.43 21.81 13.41
C THR A 203 6.78 23.15 14.04
N ALA A 204 7.64 23.13 15.07
CA ALA A 204 8.22 24.34 15.65
C ALA A 204 9.32 24.95 14.77
N ARG A 205 9.90 24.18 13.85
CA ARG A 205 11.02 24.61 12.98
C ARG A 205 10.71 24.27 11.52
N PRO A 206 9.84 25.06 10.85
CA PRO A 206 9.45 24.81 9.47
C PRO A 206 10.65 24.81 8.52
N GLY A 207 11.68 25.64 8.78
CA GLY A 207 12.88 25.71 7.95
C GLY A 207 13.65 24.40 7.79
N PHE A 208 13.60 23.50 8.78
CA PHE A 208 14.21 22.17 8.66
C PHE A 208 13.45 21.25 7.70
N ILE A 209 12.12 21.39 7.66
CA ILE A 209 11.25 20.58 6.80
C ILE A 209 11.18 21.18 5.40
N ILE A 210 11.30 22.51 5.28
CA ILE A 210 11.31 23.24 4.01
C ILE A 210 12.66 23.05 3.29
N GLY A 211 13.76 23.14 4.03
CA GLY A 211 15.12 23.18 3.48
C GLY A 211 15.43 24.49 2.75
N LYS A 212 16.67 24.63 2.25
CA LYS A 212 17.06 25.80 1.44
C LYS A 212 16.32 25.76 0.10
N GLY A 213 15.42 26.71 -0.14
CA GLY A 213 14.67 26.82 -1.39
C GLY A 213 13.63 25.73 -1.63
N GLY A 214 13.17 25.00 -0.60
CA GLY A 214 12.12 23.98 -0.73
C GLY A 214 12.60 22.56 -1.07
N GLN A 215 13.91 22.36 -1.23
CA GLN A 215 14.48 21.07 -1.68
C GLN A 215 14.10 19.87 -0.80
N GLU A 216 14.01 20.06 0.51
CA GLU A 216 13.71 18.98 1.45
C GLU A 216 12.25 18.51 1.32
N VAL A 217 11.32 19.44 1.10
CA VAL A 217 9.89 19.15 0.90
C VAL A 217 9.67 18.41 -0.39
N ASP A 218 10.39 18.78 -1.45
CA ASP A 218 10.23 18.14 -2.75
C ASP A 218 10.77 16.71 -2.73
N LYS A 219 11.90 16.47 -2.04
CA LYS A 219 12.36 15.10 -1.73
C LYS A 219 11.29 14.31 -0.95
N LEU A 220 10.72 14.91 0.09
CA LEU A 220 9.68 14.27 0.90
C LEU A 220 8.44 13.91 0.05
N LYS A 221 8.02 14.80 -0.86
CA LYS A 221 6.93 14.54 -1.81
C LYS A 221 7.26 13.37 -2.72
N GLU A 222 8.48 13.30 -3.27
CA GLU A 222 8.89 12.20 -4.14
C GLU A 222 8.90 10.85 -3.42
N GLU A 223 9.40 10.80 -2.19
CA GLU A 223 9.38 9.59 -1.36
C GLU A 223 7.94 9.15 -1.05
N LEU A 224 7.10 10.10 -0.64
CA LEU A 224 5.68 9.86 -0.40
C LEU A 224 4.97 9.39 -1.68
N LYS A 225 5.34 9.92 -2.84
CA LYS A 225 4.82 9.51 -4.15
C LYS A 225 5.24 8.09 -4.49
N LYS A 226 6.49 7.69 -4.23
CA LYS A 226 6.96 6.30 -4.43
C LYS A 226 6.16 5.30 -3.60
N ILE A 227 5.91 5.63 -2.33
CA ILE A 227 5.17 4.76 -1.40
C ILE A 227 3.68 4.70 -1.76
N THR A 228 3.06 5.85 -2.00
CA THR A 228 1.60 5.94 -2.14
C THR A 228 1.10 5.86 -3.57
N LYS A 229 2.01 5.96 -4.55
CA LYS A 229 1.73 6.07 -6.00
C LYS A 229 0.76 7.21 -6.34
N LYS A 230 0.75 8.26 -5.51
CA LYS A 230 -0.13 9.43 -5.65
C LYS A 230 0.64 10.70 -5.38
N ASP A 231 0.28 11.76 -6.08
CA ASP A 231 0.75 13.09 -5.76
C ASP A 231 0.09 13.56 -4.47
N ILE A 232 0.91 13.84 -3.46
CA ILE A 232 0.48 14.29 -2.13
C ILE A 232 0.93 15.74 -1.97
N GLN A 233 0.00 16.61 -1.62
CA GLN A 233 0.32 17.98 -1.24
C GLN A 233 0.71 18.01 0.25
N ILE A 234 1.81 18.68 0.55
CA ILE A 234 2.33 18.83 1.92
C ILE A 234 2.07 20.27 2.36
N ASN A 235 1.34 20.42 3.46
CA ASN A 235 1.15 21.70 4.13
C ASN A 235 2.00 21.73 5.39
N ILE A 236 2.81 22.78 5.56
CA ILE A 236 3.66 22.94 6.75
C ILE A 236 3.09 24.09 7.58
N PHE A 237 2.70 23.79 8.81
CA PHE A 237 2.25 24.79 9.78
C PHE A 237 3.30 24.98 10.85
N GLU A 238 3.67 26.24 11.06
CA GLU A 238 4.59 26.64 12.12
C GLU A 238 3.85 26.78 13.46
N ILE A 239 4.38 26.10 14.49
CA ILE A 239 3.98 26.32 15.87
C ILE A 239 4.72 27.55 16.37
N LYS A 240 4.03 28.70 16.37
CA LYS A 240 4.60 29.99 16.78
C LYS A 240 5.13 30.01 18.22
N ARG A 241 4.58 29.17 19.10
CA ARG A 241 4.93 29.08 20.53
C ARG A 241 5.07 27.62 20.95
N PRO A 242 6.22 26.98 20.65
CA PRO A 242 6.42 25.56 20.92
C PRO A 242 6.39 25.22 22.42
N GLU A 243 6.72 26.17 23.30
CA GLU A 243 6.72 26.00 24.76
C GLU A 243 5.32 25.88 25.35
N LEU A 244 4.29 26.23 24.58
CA LEU A 244 2.88 26.07 24.94
C LEU A 244 2.27 24.81 24.30
N ASP A 245 3.00 24.10 23.44
CA ASP A 245 2.52 22.87 22.83
C ASP A 245 2.88 21.67 23.73
N VAL A 246 1.88 20.89 24.11
CA VAL A 246 2.03 19.83 25.11
C VAL A 246 2.95 18.72 24.60
N VAL A 247 2.84 18.37 23.31
CA VAL A 247 3.62 17.28 22.70
C VAL A 247 5.09 17.66 22.64
N LEU A 248 5.39 18.87 22.15
CA LEU A 248 6.76 19.35 22.03
C LEU A 248 7.45 19.54 23.38
N VAL A 249 6.71 19.99 24.40
CA VAL A 249 7.25 20.12 25.76
C VAL A 249 7.54 18.74 26.36
N ALA A 250 6.66 17.76 26.17
CA ALA A 250 6.88 16.39 26.61
C ALA A 250 8.11 15.74 25.95
N GLU A 251 8.24 15.87 24.62
CA GLU A 251 9.40 15.38 23.87
C GLU A 251 10.70 16.06 24.30
N SER A 252 10.68 17.37 24.57
CA SER A 252 11.85 18.11 25.04
C SER A 252 12.33 17.63 26.40
N ILE A 253 11.42 17.36 27.34
CA ILE A 253 11.74 16.81 28.65
C ILE A 253 12.30 15.38 28.52
N ALA A 254 11.69 14.55 27.67
CA ALA A 254 12.16 13.19 27.38
C ALA A 254 13.60 13.20 26.88
N LYS A 255 13.89 14.03 25.88
CA LYS A 255 15.22 14.16 25.29
C LYS A 255 16.26 14.68 26.27
N GLN A 256 15.88 15.57 27.18
CA GLN A 256 16.77 16.04 28.24
C GLN A 256 17.13 14.91 29.22
N ILE A 257 16.16 14.09 29.61
CA ILE A 257 16.36 12.93 30.47
C ILE A 257 17.25 11.89 29.77
N GLU A 258 17.05 11.64 28.46
CA GLU A 258 17.93 10.78 27.66
C GLU A 258 19.38 11.28 27.63
N ASN A 259 19.57 12.60 27.51
CA ASN A 259 20.88 13.25 27.58
C ASN A 259 21.46 13.30 29.02
N ARG A 260 20.96 12.45 29.93
CA ARG A 260 21.41 12.29 31.32
C ARG A 260 21.24 13.53 32.19
N ILE A 261 20.31 14.42 31.85
CA ILE A 261 19.92 15.51 32.75
C ILE A 261 18.99 14.94 33.82
N SER A 262 19.20 15.33 35.09
CA SER A 262 18.33 14.93 36.20
C SER A 262 16.87 15.33 35.94
N TYR A 263 15.93 14.41 36.17
CA TYR A 263 14.50 14.61 35.92
C TYR A 263 13.94 15.88 36.59
N ARG A 264 14.34 16.18 37.85
CA ARG A 264 13.90 17.39 38.57
C ARG A 264 14.33 18.67 37.85
N ARG A 265 15.54 18.66 37.29
CA ARG A 265 16.10 19.80 36.57
C ARG A 265 15.40 19.98 35.23
N ALA A 266 15.17 18.91 34.48
CA ALA A 266 14.45 18.95 33.20
C ALA A 266 13.01 19.49 33.38
N ILE A 267 12.29 19.00 34.40
CA ILE A 267 10.94 19.47 34.72
C ILE A 267 10.94 20.94 35.12
N LYS A 268 11.86 21.37 35.99
CA LYS A 268 11.95 22.77 36.43
C LYS A 268 12.27 23.72 35.28
N MET A 269 13.15 23.32 34.36
CA MET A 269 13.49 24.10 33.16
C MET A 269 12.29 24.23 32.22
N ALA A 270 11.60 23.12 31.93
CA ALA A 270 10.40 23.14 31.09
C ALA A 270 9.28 23.97 31.71
N MET A 271 9.01 23.79 33.00
CA MET A 271 8.02 24.57 33.74
C MET A 271 8.31 26.07 33.69
N THR A 272 9.57 26.46 33.94
CA THR A 272 9.97 27.88 33.89
C THR A 272 9.80 28.46 32.49
N SER A 273 10.17 27.71 31.45
CA SER A 273 10.03 28.12 30.05
C SER A 273 8.56 28.29 29.63
N THR A 274 7.71 27.32 29.95
CA THR A 274 6.27 27.34 29.62
C THR A 274 5.52 28.43 30.39
N MET A 275 5.79 28.62 31.69
CA MET A 275 5.20 29.71 32.48
C MET A 275 5.64 31.09 31.97
N ARG A 276 6.91 31.26 31.58
CA ARG A 276 7.43 32.51 30.99
C ARG A 276 6.72 32.88 29.68
N MET A 277 6.30 31.89 28.90
CA MET A 277 5.58 32.08 27.63
C MET A 277 4.06 32.31 27.81
N GLY A 278 3.58 32.43 29.04
CA GLY A 278 2.20 32.82 29.36
C GLY A 278 1.24 31.67 29.61
N ALA A 279 1.72 30.49 30.01
CA ALA A 279 0.86 29.45 30.55
C ALA A 279 0.38 29.82 31.98
N GLU A 280 -0.87 29.53 32.31
CA GLU A 280 -1.42 29.76 33.66
C GLU A 280 -0.96 28.67 34.64
N GLY A 281 -0.69 27.47 34.13
CA GLY A 281 -0.18 26.37 34.91
C GLY A 281 0.35 25.26 34.02
N ILE A 282 1.33 24.51 34.53
CA ILE A 282 1.85 23.31 33.91
C ILE A 282 2.01 22.22 34.96
N LYS A 283 1.56 21.00 34.64
CA LYS A 283 1.77 19.80 35.43
C LYS A 283 2.58 18.82 34.60
N VAL A 284 3.67 18.31 35.16
CA VAL A 284 4.50 17.29 34.51
C VAL A 284 4.61 16.09 35.45
N GLN A 285 4.35 14.90 34.94
CA GLN A 285 4.45 13.65 35.67
C GLN A 285 5.31 12.66 34.87
N VAL A 286 6.27 12.03 35.56
CA VAL A 286 7.15 10.99 34.99
C VAL A 286 6.79 9.68 35.69
N SER A 287 6.21 8.71 34.98
CA SER A 287 5.73 7.45 35.56
C SER A 287 5.87 6.27 34.60
N ASP A 288 6.04 5.06 35.14
CA ASP A 288 5.97 3.81 34.40
C ASP A 288 4.51 3.37 34.19
N ILE A 289 4.09 3.36 32.91
CA ILE A 289 3.00 2.59 32.27
C ILE A 289 1.52 3.09 32.41
N ASP A 290 0.86 3.01 31.24
CA ASP A 290 -0.53 3.04 30.75
C ASP A 290 -1.59 4.06 31.28
N TYR A 291 -2.04 4.87 30.29
CA TYR A 291 -3.28 5.66 30.11
C TYR A 291 -3.15 7.22 30.10
N HIS A 292 -2.96 7.78 28.88
CA HIS A 292 -3.23 9.08 28.17
C HIS A 292 -3.18 10.46 28.92
N TRP A 293 -2.72 11.59 28.35
CA TRP A 293 -3.19 12.31 27.13
C TRP A 293 -2.16 12.69 26.04
N ASP A 294 -0.85 12.49 26.22
CA ASP A 294 0.17 12.32 25.17
C ASP A 294 1.48 11.82 25.83
N GLU A 295 2.27 11.00 25.14
CA GLU A 295 3.43 10.25 25.68
C GLU A 295 4.68 10.43 24.82
N ALA A 296 5.84 10.67 25.43
CA ALA A 296 7.14 10.64 24.76
C ALA A 296 7.93 9.40 25.20
N HIS A 297 8.41 8.59 24.25
CA HIS A 297 9.17 7.36 24.52
C HIS A 297 10.68 7.59 24.46
N THR A 298 11.42 6.98 25.39
CA THR A 298 12.89 6.99 25.37
C THR A 298 13.46 5.76 24.66
N THR A 299 14.65 5.91 24.08
CA THR A 299 15.41 4.85 23.38
C THR A 299 15.81 3.67 24.28
N TYR A 300 15.81 3.83 25.61
CA TYR A 300 16.29 2.84 26.58
C TYR A 300 15.19 2.18 27.44
N GLY A 301 13.89 2.48 27.23
CA GLY A 301 12.78 1.88 27.98
C GLY A 301 11.48 2.69 27.98
N ARG A 302 10.38 2.12 28.52
CA ARG A 302 9.04 2.75 28.59
C ARG A 302 8.89 3.70 29.79
N LEU A 303 9.63 4.81 29.81
CA LEU A 303 9.30 5.94 30.68
C LEU A 303 8.22 6.80 30.01
N GLY A 304 7.02 6.85 30.59
CA GLY A 304 5.93 7.71 30.12
C GLY A 304 6.00 9.09 30.77
N ILE A 305 6.22 10.14 29.97
CA ILE A 305 6.21 11.53 30.44
C ILE A 305 4.88 12.17 30.03
N LYS A 306 4.07 12.54 31.03
CA LYS A 306 2.78 13.20 30.84
C LYS A 306 2.90 14.68 31.19
N VAL A 307 2.46 15.53 30.27
CA VAL A 307 2.47 16.99 30.44
C VAL A 307 1.05 17.52 30.27
N TRP A 308 0.64 18.43 31.15
CA TRP A 308 -0.60 19.20 31.02
C TRP A 308 -0.25 20.68 31.10
N ILE A 309 -0.67 21.47 30.11
CA ILE A 309 -0.48 22.92 30.09
C ILE A 309 -1.86 23.59 30.07
N MET A 310 -2.15 24.38 31.09
CA MET A 310 -3.33 25.23 31.15
C MET A 310 -3.02 26.54 30.43
N LYS A 311 -3.57 26.69 29.24
CA LYS A 311 -3.67 27.98 28.57
C LYS A 311 -4.98 28.59 29.05
N GLY A 312 -4.94 29.75 29.68
CA GLY A 312 -6.14 30.43 30.15
C GLY A 312 -7.27 30.42 29.15
N ARG A 313 -8.50 30.26 29.62
CA ARG A 313 -9.69 30.32 28.77
C ARG A 313 -9.73 31.69 28.08
N ASN A 314 -9.31 31.73 26.83
CA ASN A 314 -9.85 32.66 25.86
C ASN A 314 -11.15 32.04 25.32
N ASP A 315 -12.26 32.28 26.00
CA ASP A 315 -13.63 32.01 25.53
C ASP A 315 -14.02 32.86 24.28
N ARG A 316 -13.05 33.26 23.45
CA ARG A 316 -13.24 34.10 22.26
C ARG A 316 -13.05 33.38 20.92
N GLU A 317 -12.70 32.09 20.90
CA GLU A 317 -12.63 31.28 19.65
C GLU A 317 -13.68 30.16 19.56
N ARG A 318 -14.70 30.14 20.43
CA ARG A 318 -15.99 29.58 20.02
C ARG A 318 -16.63 30.60 19.10
N LYS A 319 -16.55 30.41 17.78
CA LYS A 319 -17.53 31.03 16.87
C LYS A 319 -18.91 30.80 17.50
N PRO A 320 -19.76 31.84 17.65
CA PRO A 320 -21.10 31.63 18.13
C PRO A 320 -21.74 30.55 17.27
N ARG A 321 -22.37 29.56 17.91
CA ARG A 321 -23.40 28.78 17.24
C ARG A 321 -24.40 29.81 16.75
N ASP A 322 -24.52 29.98 15.45
CA ASP A 322 -25.60 30.76 14.86
C ASP A 322 -26.91 30.19 15.41
N LYS A 323 -27.51 30.96 16.33
CA LYS A 323 -28.92 30.85 16.66
C LYS A 323 -29.65 31.64 15.59
N LYS A 324 -30.17 30.94 14.59
CA LYS A 324 -31.53 31.07 14.06
C LYS A 324 -31.80 29.89 13.13
#